data_AF-A0A1G1H4Q3-F1
#
_entry.id   AF-A0A1G1H4Q3-F1
#
_cell.length_a   1.000
_cell.length_b   1.000
_cell.length_c   1.000
_cell.angle_alpha   90.00
_cell.angle_beta   90.00
_cell.angle_gamma   90.00
#
_symmetry.space_group_name_H-M   'P 1'
#
loop_
_entity.id
_entity.type
_entity.pdbx_description
1 polymer ?
#
loop_
_entity_poly.entity_id
_entity_poly.type
_entity_poly.pdbx_seq_one_letter_code
_entity_poly.pdbx_strand_id
1 'polypeptide(L)'
;MTSNAIKIAVIGLILTLSICIPAGPLLHAETASIPAPEKIPFPRPDSHRGNWIEFHGASADLHINEAGRTRKACLMCHEKNDCIICHNTRLPRDHTNTWRTLSHGFMAEGNRERCLTCHRQDFCVRCHNETAPRSHTGNWRARHCAECHFGSGNSITGACTVCHRQAVHVSAPHPVNPAMNCALCHH
;
A
#
# COMPACT_ATOMS: atom_id res chain seq x y z
N MET A 1 -1.34 -48.88 -46.29
CA MET A 1 -1.55 -47.79 -45.32
C MET A 1 -1.58 -48.42 -43.92
N THR A 2 -0.67 -47.95 -43.03
CA THR A 2 -0.59 -48.11 -41.55
C THR A 2 -0.58 -49.55 -40.99
N SER A 3 0.52 -50.17 -40.54
CA SER A 3 1.52 -49.87 -39.49
C SER A 3 0.94 -49.65 -38.09
N ASN A 4 1.21 -50.58 -37.15
CA ASN A 4 1.80 -50.37 -35.81
C ASN A 4 1.60 -51.62 -34.93
N ALA A 5 2.64 -52.43 -34.69
CA ALA A 5 3.70 -52.26 -33.68
C ALA A 5 3.29 -52.84 -32.31
N ILE A 6 3.66 -54.11 -32.11
CA ILE A 6 3.69 -54.83 -30.84
C ILE A 6 4.76 -54.18 -29.96
N LYS A 7 4.37 -53.56 -28.85
CA LYS A 7 5.32 -53.06 -27.85
C LYS A 7 5.47 -54.07 -26.72
N ILE A 8 6.68 -54.63 -26.67
CA ILE A 8 7.22 -55.52 -25.65
C ILE A 8 7.29 -54.76 -24.32
N ALA A 9 6.72 -55.35 -23.26
CA ALA A 9 6.83 -54.85 -21.89
C ALA A 9 8.21 -55.25 -21.32
N VAL A 10 9.12 -54.28 -21.19
CA VAL A 10 10.37 -54.43 -20.45
C VAL A 10 10.12 -53.97 -19.01
N ILE A 11 10.04 -54.92 -18.09
CA ILE A 11 9.98 -54.66 -16.64
C ILE A 11 11.39 -54.27 -16.18
N GLY A 12 11.65 -52.96 -16.09
CA GLY A 12 12.87 -52.40 -15.53
C GLY A 12 12.72 -52.19 -14.03
N LEU A 13 13.30 -53.09 -13.24
CA LEU A 13 13.46 -52.95 -11.79
C LEU A 13 14.52 -51.88 -11.49
N ILE A 14 14.10 -50.63 -11.25
CA ILE A 14 15.00 -49.57 -10.79
C ILE A 14 15.09 -49.67 -9.26
N LEU A 15 16.16 -50.32 -8.80
CA LEU A 15 16.58 -50.32 -7.40
C LEU A 15 17.15 -48.92 -7.08
N THR A 16 16.32 -48.02 -6.53
CA THR A 16 16.81 -46.72 -6.07
C THR A 16 17.54 -46.89 -4.74
N LEU A 17 18.87 -46.86 -4.81
CA LEU A 17 19.76 -46.80 -3.67
C LEU A 17 19.47 -45.51 -2.88
N SER A 18 18.76 -45.64 -1.75
CA SER A 18 18.47 -44.53 -0.86
C SER A 18 19.72 -44.20 -0.04
N ILE A 19 20.55 -43.31 -0.55
CA ILE A 19 21.71 -42.77 0.16
C ILE A 19 21.20 -41.74 1.17
N CYS A 20 21.21 -42.12 2.45
CA CYS A 20 20.88 -41.25 3.57
C CYS A 20 22.07 -40.31 3.83
N ILE A 21 22.00 -39.08 3.33
CA ILE A 21 23.00 -38.03 3.63
C ILE A 21 22.64 -37.42 4.99
N PRO A 22 23.52 -37.44 6.01
CA PRO A 22 23.22 -36.84 7.30
C PRO A 22 23.16 -35.30 7.16
N ALA A 23 22.07 -34.70 7.65
CA ALA A 23 21.89 -33.26 7.74
C ALA A 23 22.89 -32.69 8.76
N GLY A 24 24.00 -32.12 8.27
CA GLY A 24 24.87 -31.26 9.06
C GLY A 24 24.17 -29.93 9.40
N PRO A 25 24.59 -29.25 10.49
CA PRO A 25 23.95 -28.02 10.92
C PRO A 25 24.12 -26.93 9.84
N LEU A 26 22.99 -26.34 9.43
CA LEU A 26 22.95 -25.18 8.54
C LEU A 26 23.63 -24.01 9.26
N LEU A 27 24.91 -23.79 8.97
CA LEU A 27 25.55 -22.52 9.17
C LEU A 27 24.76 -21.50 8.35
N HIS A 28 24.03 -20.63 9.05
CA HIS A 28 23.48 -19.43 8.44
C HIS A 28 24.67 -18.58 8.01
N ALA A 29 25.05 -18.70 6.73
CA ALA A 29 25.89 -17.70 6.10
C ALA A 29 25.09 -16.40 6.15
N GLU A 30 25.40 -15.56 7.13
CA GLU A 30 24.94 -14.18 7.17
C GLU A 30 25.45 -13.57 5.86
N THR A 31 24.53 -13.35 4.91
CA THR A 31 24.85 -12.59 3.72
C THR A 31 25.11 -11.17 4.22
N ALA A 32 26.37 -10.88 4.53
CA ALA A 32 26.84 -9.54 4.77
C ALA A 32 26.37 -8.69 3.59
N SER A 33 25.41 -7.80 3.83
CA SER A 33 24.92 -6.87 2.84
C SER A 33 26.10 -6.01 2.40
N ILE A 34 26.54 -6.20 1.15
CA ILE A 34 27.54 -5.34 0.53
C ILE A 34 27.00 -3.91 0.62
N PRO A 35 27.65 -2.97 1.33
CA PRO A 35 27.22 -1.58 1.32
C PRO A 35 27.30 -1.09 -0.13
N ALA A 36 26.19 -0.55 -0.63
CA ALA A 36 26.14 0.06 -1.96
C ALA A 36 27.27 1.10 -2.06
N PRO A 37 27.89 1.27 -3.24
CA PRO A 37 29.01 2.19 -3.39
C PRO A 37 28.58 3.59 -2.95
N GLU A 38 29.18 4.05 -1.85
CA GLU A 38 28.97 5.38 -1.30
C GLU A 38 29.57 6.37 -2.29
N LYS A 39 28.74 6.90 -3.20
CA LYS A 39 29.07 8.16 -3.87
C LYS A 39 29.23 9.17 -2.73
N ILE A 40 30.45 9.56 -2.31
CA ILE A 40 31.06 10.92 -2.40
C ILE A 40 32.55 10.87 -1.93
N PRO A 41 33.49 11.77 -2.35
CA PRO A 41 33.47 13.20 -1.95
C PRO A 41 34.02 14.20 -2.98
N PHE A 42 33.29 15.28 -3.29
CA PHE A 42 33.86 16.57 -3.72
C PHE A 42 32.88 17.69 -3.31
N PRO A 43 33.33 18.86 -2.83
CA PRO A 43 32.63 19.61 -1.79
C PRO A 43 31.19 19.86 -2.20
N ARG A 44 30.27 19.43 -1.32
CA ARG A 44 28.86 19.56 -1.61
C ARG A 44 28.59 21.05 -1.90
N PRO A 45 27.91 21.39 -3.00
CA PRO A 45 27.58 22.78 -3.27
C PRO A 45 26.78 23.37 -2.11
N ASP A 46 26.79 24.69 -1.96
CA ASP A 46 26.03 25.39 -0.90
C ASP A 46 24.53 25.06 -0.90
N SER A 47 24.00 24.54 -2.02
CA SER A 47 22.63 24.03 -2.15
C SER A 47 22.37 22.77 -1.31
N HIS A 48 23.40 22.08 -0.82
CA HIS A 48 23.30 20.86 -0.01
C HIS A 48 23.62 21.14 1.46
N ARG A 49 22.95 22.12 2.08
CA ARG A 49 23.11 22.40 3.52
C ARG A 49 22.70 21.20 4.39
N GLY A 50 23.06 21.23 5.68
CA GLY A 50 22.78 20.13 6.63
C GLY A 50 21.29 19.74 6.75
N ASN A 51 20.38 20.63 6.38
CA ASN A 51 18.93 20.45 6.33
C ASN A 51 18.39 20.08 4.93
N TRP A 52 19.21 19.42 4.10
CA TRP A 52 18.84 19.04 2.73
C TRP A 52 17.49 18.30 2.64
N ILE A 53 17.16 17.42 3.58
CA ILE A 53 15.90 16.66 3.57
C ILE A 53 14.67 17.57 3.69
N GLU A 54 14.82 18.73 4.29
CA GLU A 54 13.75 19.71 4.51
C GLU A 54 13.52 20.60 3.30
N PHE A 55 14.59 20.95 2.58
CA PHE A 55 14.51 22.01 1.57
C PHE A 55 14.70 21.52 0.14
N HIS A 56 15.19 20.29 -0.09
CA HIS A 56 15.46 19.82 -1.46
C HIS A 56 14.23 19.75 -2.36
N GLY A 57 13.05 19.48 -1.81
CA GLY A 57 11.80 19.49 -2.59
C GLY A 57 11.54 20.89 -3.16
N ALA A 58 11.61 21.90 -2.30
CA ALA A 58 11.57 23.29 -2.75
C ALA A 58 12.72 23.60 -3.71
N SER A 59 13.95 23.13 -3.46
CA SER A 59 15.09 23.37 -4.37
C SER A 59 14.96 22.67 -5.73
N ALA A 60 14.26 21.54 -5.83
CA ALA A 60 14.01 20.85 -7.08
C ALA A 60 12.91 21.53 -7.91
N ASP A 61 11.98 22.21 -7.23
CA ASP A 61 10.91 23.00 -7.84
C ASP A 61 11.36 24.44 -8.14
N LEU A 62 12.30 24.97 -7.36
CA LEU A 62 12.92 26.25 -7.58
C LEU A 62 13.87 26.14 -8.76
N HIS A 63 13.71 27.04 -9.72
CA HIS A 63 14.55 27.21 -10.89
C HIS A 63 15.96 27.66 -10.48
N ILE A 64 16.72 26.81 -9.82
CA ILE A 64 18.07 27.15 -9.39
C ILE A 64 18.95 27.13 -10.64
N ASN A 65 19.04 28.33 -11.24
CA ASN A 65 19.84 28.80 -12.38
C ASN A 65 19.13 28.81 -13.77
N GLU A 66 18.24 29.79 -13.97
CA GLU A 66 17.71 30.36 -15.25
C GLU A 66 16.43 29.80 -15.92
N ALA A 67 15.80 30.69 -16.72
CA ALA A 67 14.47 30.58 -17.31
C ALA A 67 14.27 29.31 -18.17
N GLY A 68 13.33 28.48 -17.72
CA GLY A 68 12.64 27.51 -18.55
C GLY A 68 12.78 26.04 -18.16
N ARG A 69 13.67 25.61 -17.26
CA ARG A 69 13.78 24.17 -16.89
C ARG A 69 14.24 23.91 -15.45
N THR A 70 13.29 23.69 -14.55
CA THR A 70 13.45 23.41 -13.10
C THR A 70 14.32 22.20 -12.76
N ARG A 71 14.27 21.11 -13.54
CA ARG A 71 14.85 19.81 -13.14
C ARG A 71 16.30 19.56 -13.57
N LYS A 72 16.89 20.41 -14.43
CA LYS A 72 18.16 20.08 -15.11
C LYS A 72 19.43 20.32 -14.27
N ALA A 73 19.39 21.24 -13.30
CA ALA A 73 20.57 21.60 -12.52
C ALA A 73 21.08 20.44 -11.65
N CYS A 74 20.18 19.72 -11.00
CA CYS A 74 20.55 18.55 -10.18
C CYS A 74 21.17 17.43 -11.03
N LEU A 75 20.69 17.28 -12.28
CA LEU A 75 21.11 16.22 -13.18
C LEU A 75 22.51 16.43 -13.80
N MET A 76 23.17 17.55 -13.49
CA MET A 76 24.58 17.76 -13.85
C MET A 76 25.51 16.83 -13.07
N CYS A 77 25.15 16.53 -11.82
CA CYS A 77 25.94 15.67 -10.93
C CYS A 77 25.20 14.40 -10.51
N HIS A 78 23.86 14.42 -10.52
CA HIS A 78 23.01 13.29 -10.14
C HIS A 78 22.36 12.63 -11.35
N GLU A 79 22.06 11.35 -11.21
CA GLU A 79 21.21 10.64 -12.15
C GLU A 79 19.77 10.61 -11.66
N LYS A 80 18.82 10.40 -12.59
CA LYS A 80 17.40 10.20 -12.23
C LYS A 80 17.25 9.09 -11.17
N ASN A 81 18.08 8.06 -11.22
CA ASN A 81 18.05 6.96 -10.28
C ASN A 81 18.40 7.38 -8.85
N ASP A 82 19.26 8.39 -8.67
CA ASP A 82 19.62 8.90 -7.34
C ASP A 82 18.39 9.48 -6.62
N CYS A 83 17.50 10.16 -7.36
CA CYS A 83 16.22 10.63 -6.83
C CYS A 83 15.31 9.46 -6.47
N ILE A 84 15.18 8.48 -7.37
CA ILE A 84 14.27 7.34 -7.22
C ILE A 84 14.64 6.51 -5.99
N ILE A 85 15.93 6.25 -5.77
CA ILE A 85 16.41 5.45 -4.62
C ILE A 85 15.86 6.03 -3.31
N CYS A 86 16.00 7.34 -3.08
CA CYS A 86 15.51 7.96 -1.85
C CYS A 86 13.98 8.03 -1.83
N HIS A 87 13.34 8.49 -2.91
CA HIS A 87 11.88 8.69 -2.94
C HIS A 87 11.06 7.38 -2.94
N ASN A 88 11.68 6.24 -3.20
CA ASN A 88 11.05 4.92 -3.08
C ASN A 88 11.39 4.19 -1.77
N THR A 89 12.36 4.67 -0.99
CA THR A 89 12.78 4.01 0.26
C THR A 89 12.43 4.83 1.51
N ARG A 90 12.23 6.13 1.36
CA ARG A 90 11.93 7.02 2.48
C ARG A 90 10.43 7.25 2.60
N LEU A 91 9.93 7.10 3.83
CA LEU A 91 8.55 7.40 4.17
C LEU A 91 8.27 8.91 3.95
N PRO A 92 7.13 9.27 3.33
CA PRO A 92 6.65 10.65 3.30
C PRO A 92 6.49 11.23 4.72
N ARG A 93 6.61 12.56 4.85
CA ARG A 93 6.48 13.25 6.15
C ARG A 93 5.13 13.04 6.81
N ASP A 94 4.09 12.89 6.01
CA ASP A 94 2.72 12.65 6.46
C ASP A 94 2.43 11.17 6.76
N HIS A 95 3.38 10.24 6.55
CA HIS A 95 3.21 8.81 6.77
C HIS A 95 3.17 8.44 8.27
N THR A 96 2.12 8.89 8.94
CA THR A 96 1.88 8.77 10.38
C THR A 96 0.60 7.99 10.63
N ASN A 97 0.44 7.45 11.85
CA ASN A 97 -0.81 6.80 12.25
C ASN A 97 -2.00 7.77 12.23
N THR A 98 -1.78 9.04 12.58
CA THR A 98 -2.80 10.08 12.52
C THR A 98 -3.31 10.27 11.10
N TRP A 99 -2.40 10.45 10.13
CA TRP A 99 -2.77 10.52 8.72
C TRP A 99 -3.48 9.26 8.24
N ARG A 100 -2.90 8.08 8.55
CA ARG A 100 -3.48 6.77 8.19
C ARG A 100 -4.91 6.61 8.67
N THR A 101 -5.32 7.28 9.73
CA THR A 101 -6.62 7.04 10.35
C THR A 101 -7.62 8.16 10.21
N LEU A 102 -7.17 9.39 9.89
CA LEU A 102 -8.03 10.56 9.82
C LEU A 102 -8.10 11.20 8.43
N SER A 103 -7.05 11.10 7.61
CA SER A 103 -6.95 11.91 6.39
C SER A 103 -6.44 11.19 5.15
N HIS A 104 -6.01 9.93 5.24
CA HIS A 104 -5.53 9.19 4.07
C HIS A 104 -6.59 9.07 2.97
N GLY A 105 -7.87 8.88 3.33
CA GLY A 105 -8.97 8.75 2.37
C GLY A 105 -9.14 10.01 1.53
N PHE A 106 -9.24 11.17 2.18
CA PHE A 106 -9.34 12.47 1.50
C PHE A 106 -8.14 12.72 0.58
N MET A 107 -6.93 12.42 1.04
CA MET A 107 -5.73 12.62 0.23
C MET A 107 -5.63 11.61 -0.93
N ALA A 108 -6.09 10.37 -0.73
CA ALA A 108 -6.10 9.33 -1.76
C ALA A 108 -7.14 9.62 -2.86
N GLU A 109 -8.22 10.33 -2.52
CA GLU A 109 -9.20 10.81 -3.50
C GLU A 109 -8.63 11.91 -4.40
N GLY A 110 -7.79 12.79 -3.85
CA GLY A 110 -7.12 13.84 -4.65
C GLY A 110 -5.91 13.36 -5.45
N ASN A 111 -5.12 12.42 -4.92
CA ASN A 111 -3.94 11.87 -5.60
C ASN A 111 -3.63 10.47 -5.05
N ARG A 112 -4.12 9.45 -5.75
CA ARG A 112 -3.91 8.05 -5.37
C ARG A 112 -2.53 7.56 -5.78
N GLU A 113 -1.99 8.11 -6.86
CA GLU A 113 -0.74 7.72 -7.49
C GLU A 113 0.46 7.93 -6.55
N ARG A 114 0.40 8.93 -5.67
CA ARG A 114 1.43 9.15 -4.63
C ARG A 114 1.64 7.94 -3.73
N CYS A 115 0.58 7.16 -3.49
CA CYS A 115 0.65 5.96 -2.67
C CYS A 115 1.27 4.80 -3.47
N LEU A 116 1.04 4.79 -4.79
CA LEU A 116 1.51 3.74 -5.69
C LEU A 116 3.03 3.76 -5.93
N THR A 117 3.72 4.81 -5.47
CA THR A 117 5.18 4.88 -5.41
C THR A 117 5.78 3.74 -4.58
N CYS A 118 5.16 3.42 -3.44
CA CYS A 118 5.66 2.39 -2.52
C CYS A 118 4.67 1.23 -2.33
N HIS A 119 3.36 1.50 -2.42
CA HIS A 119 2.32 0.49 -2.19
C HIS A 119 1.72 -0.02 -3.49
N ARG A 120 1.40 -1.30 -3.52
CA ARG A 120 0.64 -1.89 -4.62
C ARG A 120 -0.86 -1.78 -4.36
N GLN A 121 -1.66 -1.88 -5.40
CA GLN A 121 -3.13 -1.75 -5.34
C GLN A 121 -3.78 -2.72 -4.33
N ASP A 122 -3.21 -3.91 -4.17
CA ASP A 122 -3.68 -4.92 -3.21
C ASP A 122 -3.52 -4.48 -1.75
N PHE A 123 -2.60 -3.55 -1.44
CA PHE A 123 -2.49 -2.96 -0.11
C PHE A 123 -3.77 -2.21 0.28
N CYS A 124 -4.34 -1.43 -0.65
CA CYS A 124 -5.61 -0.73 -0.42
C CYS A 124 -6.73 -1.75 -0.16
N VAL A 125 -6.85 -2.75 -1.04
CA VAL A 125 -7.92 -3.76 -0.97
C VAL A 125 -7.86 -4.52 0.35
N ARG A 126 -6.67 -4.98 0.73
CA ARG A 126 -6.47 -5.74 1.98
C ARG A 126 -6.90 -4.93 3.20
N CYS A 127 -6.44 -3.69 3.33
CA CYS A 127 -6.80 -2.85 4.46
C CYS A 127 -8.31 -2.59 4.52
N HIS A 128 -8.93 -2.23 3.40
CA HIS A 128 -10.37 -1.94 3.36
C HIS A 128 -11.27 -3.17 3.52
N ASN A 129 -10.73 -4.38 3.33
CA ASN A 129 -11.45 -5.63 3.57
C ASN A 129 -11.24 -6.17 4.99
N GLU A 130 -10.04 -6.03 5.55
CA GLU A 130 -9.65 -6.70 6.81
C GLU A 130 -9.72 -5.75 8.03
N THR A 131 -9.70 -4.44 7.81
CA THR A 131 -9.71 -3.46 8.90
C THR A 131 -11.11 -2.93 9.14
N ALA A 132 -11.68 -3.26 10.30
CA ALA A 132 -12.93 -2.66 10.74
C ALA A 132 -12.77 -1.13 10.81
N PRO A 133 -13.73 -0.34 10.29
CA PRO A 133 -13.65 1.10 10.37
C PRO A 133 -13.83 1.55 11.82
N ARG A 134 -13.37 2.75 12.14
CA ARG A 134 -13.46 3.32 13.50
C ARG A 134 -14.88 3.45 14.04
N SER A 135 -15.90 3.41 13.18
CA SER A 135 -17.30 3.41 13.58
C SER A 135 -17.74 2.08 14.22
N HIS A 136 -17.09 0.96 13.89
CA HIS A 136 -17.42 -0.37 14.41
C HIS A 136 -16.83 -0.60 15.81
N THR A 137 -17.29 0.20 16.77
CA THR A 137 -16.93 0.08 18.20
C THR A 137 -17.97 -0.70 18.99
N GLY A 138 -17.76 -0.91 20.29
CA GLY A 138 -18.68 -1.68 21.14
C GLY A 138 -20.13 -1.16 21.17
N ASN A 139 -20.35 0.14 20.95
CA ASN A 139 -21.70 0.73 20.88
C ASN A 139 -22.27 0.80 19.45
N TRP A 140 -21.60 0.18 18.47
CA TRP A 140 -21.95 0.27 17.05
C TRP A 140 -23.41 -0.06 16.77
N ARG A 141 -23.94 -1.13 17.37
CA ARG A 141 -25.34 -1.54 17.17
C ARG A 141 -26.35 -0.43 17.48
N ALA A 142 -26.09 0.39 18.50
CA ALA A 142 -26.99 1.48 18.89
C ALA A 142 -26.94 2.66 17.91
N ARG A 143 -25.82 2.83 17.18
CA ARG A 143 -25.60 3.98 16.29
C ARG A 143 -25.68 3.63 14.80
N HIS A 144 -25.59 2.35 14.45
CA HIS A 144 -25.52 1.84 13.07
C HIS A 144 -26.64 2.37 12.17
N CYS A 145 -27.89 2.19 12.60
CA CYS A 145 -29.07 2.61 11.83
C CYS A 145 -29.12 4.14 11.70
N ALA A 146 -28.88 4.85 12.81
CA ALA A 146 -28.99 6.30 12.86
C ALA A 146 -27.87 7.00 12.07
N GLU A 147 -26.64 6.49 12.09
CA GLU A 147 -25.54 7.07 11.32
C GLU A 147 -25.72 6.90 9.81
N CYS A 148 -26.38 5.84 9.37
CA CYS A 148 -26.67 5.61 7.96
C CYS A 148 -27.88 6.42 7.44
N HIS A 149 -28.94 6.57 8.25
CA HIS A 149 -30.17 7.24 7.83
C HIS A 149 -30.22 8.74 8.20
N PHE A 150 -29.62 9.13 9.32
CA PHE A 150 -29.77 10.45 9.93
C PHE A 150 -28.42 11.16 10.13
N GLY A 151 -27.37 10.69 9.46
CA GLY A 151 -25.96 11.03 9.65
C GLY A 151 -25.69 12.41 10.26
N SER A 152 -25.16 12.39 11.48
CA SER A 152 -24.63 13.54 12.20
C SER A 152 -23.29 13.99 11.62
N GLY A 153 -23.32 14.68 10.47
CA GLY A 153 -22.25 15.55 9.94
C GLY A 153 -20.88 14.93 9.57
N ASN A 154 -20.55 13.74 10.09
CA ASN A 154 -19.26 13.06 9.94
C ASN A 154 -19.36 11.72 9.22
N SER A 155 -20.58 11.32 8.79
CA SER A 155 -20.70 10.42 7.64
C SER A 155 -20.20 11.22 6.44
N ILE A 156 -18.87 11.23 6.24
CA ILE A 156 -18.28 11.61 4.95
C ILE A 156 -19.02 10.75 3.95
N THR A 157 -19.90 11.39 3.18
CA THR A 157 -20.88 10.80 2.28
C THR A 157 -20.22 9.67 1.49
N GLY A 158 -20.45 8.42 1.91
CA GLY A 158 -19.86 7.23 1.30
C GLY A 158 -18.99 6.34 2.20
N ALA A 159 -18.67 6.71 3.44
CA ALA A 159 -17.82 5.87 4.31
C ALA A 159 -18.41 4.46 4.54
N CYS A 160 -19.73 4.35 4.69
CA CYS A 160 -20.41 3.07 4.84
C CYS A 160 -20.42 2.27 3.53
N THR A 161 -20.55 2.93 2.38
CA THR A 161 -20.68 2.28 1.06
C THR A 161 -19.36 1.74 0.52
N VAL A 162 -18.22 2.14 1.11
CA VAL A 162 -16.90 1.53 0.86
C VAL A 162 -16.96 0.02 1.08
N CYS A 163 -17.56 -0.41 2.20
CA CYS A 163 -17.70 -1.83 2.56
C CYS A 163 -19.13 -2.35 2.27
N HIS A 164 -20.16 -1.56 2.55
CA HIS A 164 -21.57 -1.91 2.37
C HIS A 164 -22.13 -1.32 1.07
N ARG A 165 -21.73 -1.89 -0.08
CA ARG A 165 -22.27 -1.47 -1.40
C ARG A 165 -23.77 -1.68 -1.54
N GLN A 166 -24.32 -2.60 -0.75
CA GLN A 166 -25.75 -2.81 -0.60
C GLN A 166 -26.06 -2.84 0.89
N ALA A 167 -26.96 -1.96 1.33
CA ALA A 167 -27.41 -1.90 2.71
C ALA A 167 -28.47 -2.99 2.95
N VAL A 168 -28.02 -4.16 3.41
CA VAL A 168 -28.91 -5.25 3.83
C VAL A 168 -29.23 -5.13 5.32
N HIS A 169 -30.52 -5.14 5.67
CA HIS A 169 -31.01 -4.97 7.05
C HIS A 169 -30.92 -6.25 7.89
N VAL A 170 -29.89 -7.08 7.69
CA VAL A 170 -29.73 -8.38 8.38
C VAL A 170 -29.54 -8.26 9.89
N SER A 171 -29.07 -7.09 10.35
CA SER A 171 -28.84 -6.78 11.76
C SER A 171 -29.93 -5.90 12.36
N ALA A 172 -31.03 -5.65 11.63
CA ALA A 172 -32.11 -4.82 12.14
C ALA A 172 -32.84 -5.54 13.29
N PRO A 173 -33.18 -4.83 14.38
CA PRO A 173 -33.89 -5.43 15.52
C PRO A 173 -35.35 -5.79 15.19
N HIS A 174 -35.87 -5.31 14.06
CA HIS A 174 -37.20 -5.58 13.55
C HIS A 174 -37.20 -5.60 12.02
N PRO A 175 -38.22 -6.18 11.37
CA PRO A 175 -38.39 -6.09 9.92
C PRO A 175 -38.36 -4.62 9.46
N VAL A 176 -37.65 -4.36 8.36
CA VAL A 176 -37.54 -3.03 7.77
C VAL A 176 -38.33 -3.02 6.47
N ASN A 177 -39.36 -2.16 6.41
CA ASN A 177 -40.11 -1.93 5.20
C ASN A 177 -39.62 -0.63 4.54
N PRO A 178 -39.08 -0.68 3.30
CA PRO A 178 -38.57 0.49 2.61
C PRO A 178 -39.62 1.57 2.30
N ALA A 179 -40.91 1.24 2.34
CA ALA A 179 -42.00 2.16 2.00
C ALA A 179 -42.46 3.04 3.18
N MET A 180 -41.95 2.83 4.39
CA MET A 180 -42.35 3.58 5.58
C MET A 180 -41.31 4.62 5.99
N ASN A 181 -41.78 5.76 6.49
CA ASN A 181 -40.91 6.80 7.01
C ASN A 181 -40.38 6.39 8.40
N CYS A 182 -39.10 6.04 8.44
CA CYS A 182 -38.41 5.60 9.65
C CYS A 182 -38.44 6.64 10.79
N ALA A 183 -38.51 7.94 10.46
CA ALA A 183 -38.50 9.03 11.43
C ALA A 183 -39.78 9.12 12.30
N LEU A 184 -40.83 8.36 11.95
CA LEU A 184 -42.06 8.29 12.75
C LEU A 184 -41.89 7.48 14.04
N CYS A 185 -40.90 6.59 14.10
CA CYS A 185 -40.67 5.71 15.25
C CYS A 185 -39.26 5.83 15.83
N HIS A 186 -38.31 6.35 15.05
CA HIS A 186 -36.92 6.53 15.44
C HIS A 186 -36.62 8.04 15.52
N HIS A 187 -36.47 8.55 16.73
CA HIS A 187 -36.13 9.94 17.06
C HIS A 187 -34.71 10.04 17.62
#